data_AF-A0A1B1YPH9-F1
#
_entry.id   AF-A0A1B1YPH9-F1
#
_cell.length_a   1.000
_cell.length_b   1.000
_cell.length_c   1.000
_cell.angle_alpha   90.00
_cell.angle_beta   90.00
_cell.angle_gamma   90.00
#
_symmetry.space_group_name_H-M   'P 1'
#
loop_
_entity.id
_entity.type
_entity.pdbx_description
1 polymer ?
#
loop_
_entity_poly.entity_id
_entity_poly.type
_entity_poly.pdbx_seq_one_letter_code
_entity_poly.pdbx_strand_id
1 'polypeptide(L)' 'MRTNPAYVYELIKAELLPVLKLGSYKVRKIDLLEFLDKYVGMDLSNPHQVKQLDIKRIS' A
#
# COMPACT_ATOMS: atom_id res chain seq x y z
N MET A 1 2.67 -9.02 1.95
CA MET A 1 3.55 -7.84 2.04
C MET A 1 4.18 -7.78 3.42
N ARG A 2 5.51 -7.76 3.50
CA ARG A 2 6.22 -7.53 4.77
C ARG A 2 6.69 -6.07 4.76
N THR A 3 6.14 -5.26 5.66
CA THR A 3 6.48 -3.84 5.80
C THR A 3 6.32 -3.44 7.26
N ASN A 4 6.75 -2.24 7.62
CA ASN A 4 6.58 -1.73 8.98
C ASN A 4 5.09 -1.36 9.23
N PRO A 5 4.57 -1.48 10.46
CA PRO A 5 3.18 -1.15 10.75
C PRO A 5 2.82 0.31 10.47
N ALA A 6 3.72 1.26 10.75
CA ALA A 6 3.47 2.68 10.55
C ALA A 6 3.11 3.00 9.08
N TYR A 7 3.82 2.39 8.13
CA TYR A 7 3.58 2.52 6.71
C TYR A 7 2.23 1.94 6.30
N VAL A 8 1.79 0.84 6.93
CA VAL A 8 0.43 0.32 6.71
C VAL A 8 -0.62 1.36 7.11
N TYR A 9 -0.41 2.09 8.21
CA TYR A 9 -1.31 3.18 8.59
C TYR A 9 -1.28 4.35 7.61
N GLU A 10 -0.13 4.72 7.06
CA GLU A 10 -0.06 5.75 6.02
C GLU A 10 -0.80 5.33 4.74
N LEU A 11 -0.73 4.06 4.33
CA LEU A 11 -1.54 3.54 3.22
C LEU A 11 -3.04 3.63 3.51
N ILE A 12 -3.48 3.38 4.74
CA ILE A 12 -4.88 3.52 5.16
C ILE A 12 -5.31 4.99 5.13
N LYS A 13 -4.49 5.90 5.66
CA LYS A 13 -4.78 7.36 5.65
C LYS A 13 -4.82 7.95 4.25
N ALA A 14 -4.02 7.42 3.33
CA ALA A 14 -4.03 7.78 1.92
C ALA A 14 -5.19 7.12 1.14
N GLU A 15 -6.09 6.39 1.82
CA GLU A 15 -7.23 5.67 1.23
C GLU A 15 -6.83 4.63 0.17
N LEU A 16 -5.57 4.16 0.20
CA LEU A 16 -5.05 3.18 -0.75
C LEU A 16 -5.35 1.74 -0.32
N LEU A 17 -5.47 1.50 0.99
CA LEU A 17 -5.70 0.17 1.56
C LEU A 17 -7.01 0.14 2.37
N PRO A 18 -8.04 -0.59 1.92
CA PRO A 18 -9.30 -0.67 2.65
C PRO A 18 -9.11 -1.45 3.95
N VAL A 19 -9.90 -1.07 4.97
CA VAL A 19 -9.73 -1.58 6.33
C VAL A 19 -11.07 -1.67 7.06
N LEU A 20 -11.18 -2.64 7.97
CA LEU A 20 -12.28 -2.79 8.91
C LEU A 20 -11.82 -2.43 10.32
N LYS A 21 -12.68 -1.79 11.12
CA LYS A 21 -12.45 -1.52 12.55
C LYS A 21 -13.27 -2.47 13.40
N LEU A 22 -12.62 -3.48 13.99
CA LEU A 22 -13.24 -4.48 14.88
C LEU A 22 -12.55 -4.47 16.25
N GLY A 23 -12.30 -3.26 16.78
CA GLY A 23 -11.39 -2.99 17.91
C GLY A 23 -9.97 -2.70 17.43
N SER A 24 -9.39 -3.60 16.63
CA SER A 24 -8.17 -3.33 15.84
C SER A 24 -8.51 -3.15 14.36
N TYR A 25 -7.60 -2.53 13.62
CA TYR A 25 -7.71 -2.48 12.17
C TYR A 25 -7.37 -3.84 11.57
N LYS A 26 -8.22 -4.29 10.64
CA LYS A 26 -8.06 -5.54 9.89
C LYS A 26 -8.18 -5.28 8.40
N VAL A 27 -7.23 -5.79 7.65
CA VAL A 27 -7.25 -5.79 6.18
C VAL A 27 -7.60 -7.21 5.75
N ARG A 28 -8.60 -7.38 4.87
CA ARG A 28 -8.96 -8.71 4.38
C ARG A 28 -7.87 -9.21 3.43
N LYS A 29 -7.69 -10.54 3.37
CA LYS A 29 -6.70 -11.15 2.46
C LYS A 29 -6.95 -10.76 1.00
N ILE A 30 -8.21 -10.76 0.55
CA ILE A 30 -8.58 -10.44 -0.82
C ILE A 30 -8.21 -8.99 -1.17
N ASP A 31 -8.56 -8.03 -0.32
CA ASP A 31 -8.25 -6.62 -0.54
C ASP A 31 -6.73 -6.36 -0.59
N LEU A 32 -5.96 -7.06 0.25
CA LEU A 32 -4.51 -6.97 0.21
C LEU A 32 -3.93 -7.51 -1.11
N LEU A 33 -4.50 -8.58 -1.66
CA LEU A 33 -4.07 -9.13 -2.94
C LEU A 33 -4.43 -8.18 -4.09
N GLU A 34 -5.64 -7.64 -4.10
CA GLU A 34 -6.08 -6.64 -5.09
C GLU A 34 -5.24 -5.37 -5.03
N PHE A 35 -4.90 -4.90 -3.81
CA PHE A 35 -3.98 -3.78 -3.63
C PHE A 35 -2.61 -4.06 -4.26
N LEU A 36 -2.04 -5.24 -4.00
CA LEU A 36 -0.73 -5.60 -4.54
C LEU A 36 -0.75 -5.68 -6.07
N ASP A 37 -1.79 -6.28 -6.64
CA ASP A 37 -1.96 -6.42 -8.09
C ASP A 37 -2.13 -5.05 -8.77
N LYS A 38 -2.98 -4.18 -8.19
CA LYS A 38 -3.23 -2.83 -8.69
C LYS A 38 -1.97 -1.95 -8.75
N TYR A 39 -1.08 -2.08 -7.76
CA TYR A 39 0.08 -1.21 -7.61
C TYR A 39 1.41 -1.86 -8.05
N VAL A 40 1.36 -3.00 -8.75
CA VAL A 40 2.55 -3.55 -9.41
C VAL A 40 3.20 -2.48 -10.31
N GLY A 41 4.52 -2.30 -10.16
CA GLY A 41 5.28 -1.34 -10.98
C GLY A 41 5.11 0.12 -10.58
N MET A 42 4.48 0.42 -9.44
CA MET A 42 4.36 1.77 -8.90
C MET A 42 5.32 2.00 -7.71
N ASP A 43 5.76 3.24 -7.54
CA ASP A 43 6.48 3.72 -6.37
C ASP A 43 5.47 4.30 -5.37
N LEU A 44 5.33 3.63 -4.24
CA LEU A 44 4.46 4.02 -3.12
C LEU A 44 5.26 4.50 -1.91
N SER A 45 6.55 4.82 -2.06
CA SER A 45 7.40 5.30 -0.95
C SER A 45 6.76 6.48 -0.21
N ASN A 46 6.04 7.33 -0.94
CA ASN A 46 5.07 8.29 -0.40
C ASN A 46 3.64 7.90 -0.85
N PRO A 47 2.79 7.35 0.04
CA PRO A 47 1.41 6.97 -0.28
C PRO A 47 0.54 8.11 -0.83
N HIS A 48 0.85 9.37 -0.52
CA HIS A 48 0.11 10.53 -1.04
C HIS A 48 0.59 10.99 -2.42
N GLN A 49 1.64 10.37 -2.96
CA GLN A 49 2.22 10.70 -4.25
C GLN A 49 2.62 9.44 -5.02
N VAL A 50 1.65 8.55 -5.22
CA VAL A 50 1.84 7.33 -6.00
C VAL A 50 2.21 7.69 -7.44
N LYS A 51 3.28 7.08 -7.94
CA LYS A 51 3.80 7.32 -9.29
C LYS A 51 4.32 6.03 -9.90
N GLN A 52 4.62 6.03 -11.20
CA GLN A 52 5.29 4.88 -11.82
C GLN A 52 6.70 4.73 -11.25
N LEU A 53 7.11 3.47 -11.03
CA LEU A 53 8.45 3.15 -10.58
C LEU A 53 9.45 3.52 -11.69
N ASP A 54 10.36 4.45 -11.40
CA ASP A 54 11.40 4.87 -12.33
C ASP A 54 12.62 3.96 -12.21
N ILE A 55 12.59 2.87 -13.00
CA ILE A 55 13.64 1.83 -12.98
C ILE A 55 14.93 2.31 -13.67
N LYS A 56 14.89 3.38 -14.47
CA LYS A 56 16.05 3.89 -15.23
C LYS A 56 17.17 4.47 -14.35
N ARG A 57 16.93 4.67 -13.06
CA ARG A 57 17.93 5.11 -12.08
C ARG A 57 18.64 3.96 -11.35
N ILE A 58 18.32 2.71 -11.69
CA ILE A 58 18.86 1.50 -11.07
C ILE A 58 19.89 0.81 -12.00
N SER A 59 20.04 1.28 -13.24
CA SER A 59 21.02 0.83 -14.24
C SER A 59 22.20 1.77 -14.38
#